data_AF-A0A0F9G476-F1
#
_entry.id   AF-A0A0F9G476-F1
#
_cell.length_a   1.000
_cell.length_b   1.000
_cell.length_c   1.000
_cell.angle_alpha   90.00
_cell.angle_beta   90.00
_cell.angle_gamma   90.00
#
_symmetry.space_group_name_H-M   'P 1'
#
loop_
_entity.id
_entity.type
_entity.pdbx_description
1 polymer ?
#
loop_
_entity_poly.entity_id
_entity_poly.type
_entity_poly.pdbx_seq_one_letter_code
_entity_poly.pdbx_strand_id
1 'polypeptide(L)'
;MKIKIALIGKGNVGTCFLHLLKENSDIIRENFNLNCKLVAVFEYDGALINNDGIDINNLLDNGTNFRESQFWKKNVKAKDLISKLDINVIIEATPTNPNTGEPALTHIIEALN
;
A
#
# COMPACT_ATOMS: atom_id res chain seq x y z
N MET A 1 -8.78 1.20 -17.36
CA MET A 1 -7.95 2.26 -16.73
C MET A 1 -7.02 1.61 -15.70
N LYS A 2 -5.76 2.06 -15.59
CA LYS A 2 -4.81 1.56 -14.58
C LYS A 2 -4.96 2.36 -13.29
N ILE A 3 -5.14 1.69 -12.16
CA ILE A 3 -5.25 2.30 -10.84
C ILE A 3 -4.04 1.85 -10.00
N LYS A 4 -3.16 2.78 -9.66
CA LYS A 4 -2.00 2.54 -8.81
C LYS A 4 -2.36 2.75 -7.35
N ILE A 5 -2.14 1.72 -6.54
CA ILE A 5 -2.52 1.66 -5.13
C ILE A 5 -1.26 1.69 -4.27
N ALA A 6 -1.28 2.52 -3.23
CA ALA A 6 -0.35 2.42 -2.10
C ALA A 6 -1.08 1.92 -0.86
N LEU A 7 -0.49 0.97 -0.14
CA LEU A 7 -0.97 0.49 1.16
C LEU A 7 -0.09 1.09 2.27
N ILE A 8 -0.70 1.59 3.34
CA ILE A 8 0.00 2.04 4.54
C ILE A 8 -0.44 1.15 5.71
N GLY A 9 0.48 0.34 6.23
CA GLY A 9 0.22 -0.62 7.29
C GLY A 9 -0.24 -1.98 6.78
N LYS A 10 0.69 -2.93 6.65
CA LYS A 10 0.45 -4.35 6.39
C LYS A 10 0.29 -5.15 7.68
N GLY A 11 -0.59 -4.68 8.56
CA GLY A 11 -1.08 -5.46 9.70
C GLY A 11 -2.14 -6.49 9.27
N ASN A 12 -3.03 -6.87 10.19
CA ASN A 12 -4.12 -7.78 9.89
C ASN A 12 -5.04 -7.23 8.78
N VAL A 13 -5.48 -5.97 8.91
CA VAL A 13 -6.36 -5.32 7.92
C VAL A 13 -5.69 -5.18 6.56
N GLY A 14 -4.45 -4.66 6.53
CA GLY A 14 -3.69 -4.54 5.28
C GLY A 14 -3.45 -5.89 4.60
N THR A 15 -3.19 -6.95 5.36
CA THR A 15 -3.03 -8.32 4.83
C THR A 15 -4.35 -8.85 4.26
N CYS A 16 -5.48 -8.68 4.95
CA CYS A 16 -6.79 -9.04 4.42
C CYS A 16 -7.13 -8.27 3.14
N PHE A 17 -6.81 -6.97 3.09
CA PHE A 17 -6.97 -6.17 1.87
C PHE A 17 -6.16 -6.74 0.70
N LEU A 18 -4.92 -7.15 0.93
CA LEU A 18 -4.09 -7.77 -0.11
C LEU A 18 -4.69 -9.09 -0.65
N HIS A 19 -5.26 -9.92 0.22
CA HIS A 19 -6.02 -11.11 -0.21
C HIS A 19 -7.21 -10.73 -1.09
N LEU A 20 -8.05 -9.80 -0.63
CA LEU A 20 -9.22 -9.34 -1.38
C LEU A 20 -8.85 -8.72 -2.73
N LEU A 21 -7.81 -7.89 -2.76
CA LEU A 21 -7.34 -7.24 -3.98
C LEU A 21 -6.88 -8.28 -5.01
N LYS A 22 -6.17 -9.33 -4.56
CA LYS A 22 -5.74 -10.43 -5.42
C LYS A 22 -6.94 -11.23 -5.95
N GLU A 23 -7.81 -11.70 -5.05
CA GLU A 23 -8.95 -12.56 -5.37
C GLU A 23 -9.96 -11.88 -6.29
N ASN A 24 -10.19 -10.57 -6.11
CA ASN A 24 -11.18 -9.81 -6.87
C ASN A 24 -10.58 -9.08 -8.08
N SER A 25 -9.29 -9.26 -8.39
CA SER A 25 -8.62 -8.52 -9.47
C SER A 25 -9.28 -8.73 -10.84
N ASP A 26 -9.68 -9.97 -11.17
CA ASP A 26 -10.38 -10.28 -12.42
C ASP A 26 -11.80 -9.70 -12.43
N ILE A 27 -12.54 -9.83 -11.32
CA ILE A 27 -13.90 -9.26 -11.17
C ILE A 27 -13.87 -7.74 -11.33
N ILE A 28 -12.89 -7.07 -10.73
CA ILE A 28 -12.71 -5.62 -10.82
C ILE A 28 -12.42 -5.21 -12.27
N ARG A 29 -11.59 -5.99 -12.96
CA ARG A 29 -11.26 -5.76 -14.38
C ARG A 29 -12.48 -5.94 -15.27
N GLU A 30 -13.24 -7.01 -15.10
CA GLU A 30 -14.38 -7.36 -15.95
C GLU A 30 -15.56 -6.42 -15.74
N ASN A 31 -15.92 -6.13 -14.49
CA ASN A 31 -17.11 -5.34 -14.18
C ASN A 31 -16.90 -3.84 -14.26
N PHE A 32 -15.68 -3.35 -14.00
CA PHE A 32 -15.40 -1.91 -13.91
C PHE A 32 -14.32 -1.43 -14.89
N ASN A 33 -13.73 -2.32 -15.70
CA ASN A 33 -12.64 -2.01 -16.62
C ASN A 33 -11.44 -1.33 -15.89
N LEU A 34 -11.19 -1.73 -14.64
CA LEU A 34 -10.10 -1.24 -13.80
C LEU A 34 -9.01 -2.30 -13.65
N ASN A 35 -7.76 -1.89 -13.84
CA ASN A 35 -6.59 -2.72 -13.55
C ASN A 35 -5.89 -2.13 -12.31
N CYS A 36 -6.22 -2.69 -11.15
CA CYS A 36 -5.66 -2.27 -9.86
C CYS A 36 -4.27 -2.88 -9.64
N LYS A 37 -3.29 -2.04 -9.35
CA LYS A 37 -1.89 -2.43 -9.21
C LYS A 37 -1.31 -1.84 -7.93
N LEU A 38 -0.88 -2.72 -7.02
CA LEU A 38 -0.15 -2.32 -5.83
C LEU A 38 1.27 -1.88 -6.23
N VAL A 39 1.65 -0.65 -5.91
CA VAL A 39 2.97 -0.09 -6.27
C VAL A 39 3.80 0.34 -5.06
N ALA A 40 3.17 0.52 -3.90
CA ALA A 40 3.86 0.83 -2.66
C ALA A 40 3.20 0.16 -1.45
N VAL A 41 4.03 -0.27 -0.49
CA VAL A 41 3.61 -0.67 0.86
C VAL A 41 4.48 0.06 1.88
N PHE A 42 3.87 0.87 2.73
CA PHE A 42 4.54 1.60 3.80
C PHE A 42 4.35 0.90 5.14
N GLU A 43 5.44 0.75 5.88
CA GLU A 43 5.51 0.22 7.23
C GLU A 43 6.15 1.25 8.17
N TYR A 44 6.16 0.98 9.46
CA TYR A 44 6.77 1.87 10.44
C TYR A 44 8.29 2.08 10.20
N ASP A 45 8.99 1.15 9.55
CA ASP A 45 10.45 1.14 9.36
C ASP A 45 10.91 1.39 7.91
N GLY A 46 9.98 1.59 6.97
CA GLY A 46 10.33 1.84 5.59
C GLY A 46 9.18 1.63 4.62
N ALA A 47 9.52 1.56 3.34
CA ALA A 47 8.56 1.35 2.27
C ALA A 47 9.09 0.40 1.20
N LEU A 48 8.26 -0.55 0.77
CA LEU A 48 8.50 -1.34 -0.44
C LEU A 48 7.89 -0.59 -1.62
N ILE A 49 8.69 -0.20 -2.60
CA ILE A 49 8.22 0.64 -3.72
C ILE A 49 8.66 0.06 -5.05
N ASN A 50 7.69 -0.31 -5.88
CA ASN A 50 7.91 -0.72 -7.26
C ASN A 50 6.81 -0.15 -8.17
N ASN A 51 7.16 0.83 -9.01
CA ASN A 51 6.24 1.45 -9.98
C ASN A 51 5.73 0.46 -11.04
N ASP A 52 6.49 -0.61 -11.27
CA ASP A 52 6.13 -1.73 -12.14
C ASP A 52 5.33 -2.80 -11.42
N GLY A 53 4.94 -2.56 -10.17
CA GLY A 53 4.02 -3.40 -9.39
C GLY A 53 4.73 -4.30 -8.41
N ILE A 54 4.06 -4.53 -7.29
CA ILE A 54 4.51 -5.45 -6.26
C ILE A 54 3.75 -6.76 -6.43
N ASP A 55 4.49 -7.87 -6.41
CA ASP A 55 3.89 -9.19 -6.39
C ASP A 55 3.24 -9.44 -5.01
N ILE A 56 1.91 -9.48 -5.01
CA ILE A 56 1.12 -9.69 -3.80
C ILE A 56 1.39 -11.08 -3.20
N ASN A 57 1.74 -12.08 -4.00
CA ASN A 57 2.04 -13.42 -3.48
C ASN A 57 3.26 -13.38 -2.57
N ASN A 58 4.32 -12.70 -2.99
CA ASN A 58 5.55 -12.57 -2.20
C ASN A 58 5.33 -11.74 -0.92
N LEU A 59 4.37 -10.80 -0.93
CA LEU A 59 3.99 -10.06 0.28
C LEU A 59 3.19 -10.91 1.27
N LEU A 60 2.37 -11.84 0.77
CA LEU A 60 1.53 -12.72 1.59
C LEU A 60 2.27 -13.98 2.05
N ASP A 61 3.41 -14.31 1.45
CA ASP A 61 4.26 -15.42 1.85
C ASP A 61 5.00 -15.12 3.15
N ASN A 62 4.76 -15.94 4.18
CA ASN A 62 5.41 -15.83 5.48
C ASN A 62 6.90 -16.23 5.46
N GLY A 63 7.34 -16.95 4.43
CA GLY A 63 8.75 -17.33 4.26
C GLY A 63 9.62 -16.23 3.65
N THR A 64 9.01 -15.22 3.03
CA THR A 64 9.70 -14.18 2.28
C THR A 64 9.78 -12.88 3.08
N ASN A 65 10.98 -12.46 3.46
CA ASN A 65 11.18 -11.15 4.06
C ASN A 65 11.23 -10.06 2.96
N PHE A 66 10.09 -9.44 2.67
CA PHE A 66 10.01 -8.38 1.65
C PHE A 66 10.91 -7.16 1.93
N ARG A 67 11.42 -7.01 3.16
CA ARG A 67 12.39 -5.96 3.53
C ARG A 67 13.80 -6.22 2.97
N GLU A 68 14.10 -7.44 2.52
CA GLU A 68 15.35 -7.80 1.84
C GLU A 68 15.27 -7.56 0.33
N SER A 69 14.10 -7.21 -0.18
CA SER A 69 13.93 -6.84 -1.58
C SER A 69 14.77 -5.62 -1.97
N GLN A 70 15.31 -5.61 -3.18
CA GLN A 70 15.95 -4.42 -3.78
C GLN A 70 15.02 -3.19 -3.85
N PHE A 71 13.70 -3.43 -3.83
CA PHE A 71 12.67 -2.39 -3.85
C PHE A 71 12.39 -1.79 -2.46
N TRP A 72 12.97 -2.36 -1.39
CA TRP A 72 12.80 -1.86 -0.04
C TRP A 72 13.64 -0.60 0.19
N LYS A 73 13.00 0.43 0.74
CA LYS A 73 13.61 1.71 1.13
C LYS A 73 13.48 1.87 2.64
N LYS A 74 14.59 1.67 3.35
CA LYS A 74 14.66 1.81 4.82
C LYS A 74 14.41 3.25 5.25
N ASN A 75 13.78 3.43 6.40
CA ASN A 75 13.54 4.72 7.07
C ASN A 75 12.72 5.73 6.26
N VAL A 76 12.05 5.30 5.20
CA VAL A 76 11.08 6.10 4.45
C VAL A 76 9.74 6.08 5.16
N LYS A 77 9.16 7.25 5.41
CA LYS A 77 7.80 7.38 5.97
C LYS A 77 6.81 7.74 4.89
N ALA A 78 5.56 7.34 5.08
CA ALA A 78 4.47 7.57 4.14
C ALA A 78 4.26 9.07 3.90
N LYS A 79 4.15 9.87 4.98
CA LYS A 79 3.98 11.32 4.94
C LYS A 79 5.01 12.08 4.08
N ASP A 80 6.24 11.56 3.95
CA ASP A 80 7.32 12.28 3.27
C ASP A 80 7.34 12.03 1.75
N LEU A 81 6.67 10.97 1.29
CA LEU A 81 6.79 10.44 -0.07
C LEU A 81 5.47 10.29 -0.80
N ILE A 82 4.34 10.11 -0.10
CA ILE A 82 3.02 9.87 -0.71
C ILE A 82 2.68 10.88 -1.81
N SER A 83 2.82 12.18 -1.54
CA SER A 83 2.52 13.27 -2.49
C SER A 83 3.48 13.31 -3.69
N LYS A 84 4.58 12.56 -3.64
CA LYS A 84 5.60 12.48 -4.71
C LYS A 84 5.48 11.21 -5.54
N LEU A 85 4.65 10.24 -5.12
CA LEU A 85 4.45 9.01 -5.85
C LEU A 85 3.36 9.19 -6.91
N ASP A 86 3.56 8.58 -8.08
CA ASP A 86 2.52 8.46 -9.09
C ASP A 86 1.54 7.36 -8.66
N ILE A 87 0.59 7.72 -7.80
CA ILE A 87 -0.46 6.86 -7.24
C ILE A 87 -1.84 7.49 -7.42
N ASN A 88 -2.87 6.64 -7.48
CA ASN A 88 -4.26 7.10 -7.62
C ASN A 88 -5.07 6.93 -6.33
N VAL A 89 -4.74 5.92 -5.53
CA VAL A 89 -5.49 5.55 -4.33
C VAL A 89 -4.52 5.14 -3.23
N ILE A 90 -4.83 5.57 -2.01
CA ILE A 90 -4.18 5.10 -0.79
C ILE A 90 -5.17 4.27 0.01
N ILE A 91 -4.67 3.16 0.54
CA ILE A 91 -5.34 2.35 1.54
C ILE A 91 -4.64 2.60 2.87
N GLU A 92 -5.30 3.35 3.74
CA GLU A 92 -4.85 3.63 5.09
C GLU A 92 -5.34 2.51 6.02
N ALA A 93 -4.41 1.74 6.58
CA ALA A 93 -4.71 0.63 7.49
C ALA A 93 -3.79 0.67 8.73
N THR A 94 -3.36 1.86 9.15
CA THR A 94 -2.52 1.97 10.34
C THR A 94 -3.34 2.00 11.63
N PRO A 95 -2.79 1.50 12.75
CA PRO A 95 -3.40 1.72 14.05
C PRO A 95 -3.53 3.22 14.33
N THR A 96 -4.76 3.68 14.54
CA THR A 96 -5.06 5.08 14.84
C THR A 96 -5.00 5.36 16.34
N ASN A 97 -4.40 6.48 16.70
CA ASN A 97 -4.52 7.06 18.04
C ASN A 97 -5.91 7.71 18.18
N PRO A 98 -6.78 7.23 19.09
CA PRO A 98 -8.16 7.73 19.19
C PRO A 98 -8.24 9.18 19.70
N ASN A 99 -7.19 9.71 20.33
CA ASN A 99 -7.18 11.08 20.84
C ASN A 99 -6.74 12.09 19.78
N THR A 100 -5.82 11.70 18.89
CA THR A 100 -5.21 12.62 17.91
C THR A 100 -5.59 12.33 16.46
N GLY A 101 -6.09 11.12 16.17
CA GLY A 101 -6.31 10.64 14.79
C GLY A 101 -5.02 10.24 14.07
N GLU A 102 -3.85 10.37 14.71
CA GLU A 102 -2.55 10.07 14.09
C GLU A 102 -2.23 8.57 14.13
N PRO A 103 -1.44 8.05 13.16
CA PRO A 103 -0.83 8.77 12.03
C PRO A 103 -1.75 8.89 10.80
N ALA A 104 -2.93 8.25 10.83
CA ALA A 104 -3.86 8.18 9.71
C ALA A 104 -4.28 9.58 9.20
N LEU A 105 -4.55 10.52 10.11
CA LEU A 105 -4.90 11.90 9.77
C LEU A 105 -3.82 12.55 8.90
N THR A 106 -2.55 12.51 9.32
CA THR A 106 -1.43 13.03 8.52
C THR A 106 -1.35 12.33 7.17
N HIS A 107 -1.44 11.00 7.12
CA HIS A 107 -1.36 10.26 5.86
C HIS A 107 -2.44 10.68 4.86
N ILE A 108 -3.68 10.88 5.33
CA ILE A 108 -4.81 11.29 4.49
C ILE A 108 -4.61 12.71 3.98
N ILE A 109 -4.17 13.64 4.83
CA ILE A 109 -3.92 15.03 4.41
C ILE A 109 -2.82 15.08 3.34
N GLU A 110 -1.70 14.40 3.57
CA GLU A 110 -0.59 14.36 2.60
C GLU A 110 -0.95 13.66 1.27
N ALA A 111 -1.98 12.82 1.26
CA ALA A 111 -2.48 12.16 0.06
C ALA A 111 -3.34 13.07 -0.83
N LEU A 112 -3.94 14.10 -0.23
CA LEU A 112 -4.88 15.00 -0.89
C LEU A 112 -4.23 16.32 -1.36
N ASN A 113 -2.98 16.56 -0.97
CA ASN A 113 -2.16 17.70 -1.38
C ASN A 113 -1.36 17.39 -2.65
#